data_AF-A0A9L0IAQ9-F1
#
_entry.id   AF-A0A9L0IAQ9-F1
#
_cell.length_a   1.000
_cell.length_b   1.000
_cell.length_c   1.000
_cell.angle_alpha   90.00
_cell.angle_beta   90.00
_cell.angle_gamma   90.00
#
_symmetry.space_group_name_H-M   'P 1'
#
loop_
_entity.id
_entity.type
_entity.pdbx_description
1 polymer ?
#
loop_
_entity_poly.entity_id
_entity_poly.type
_entity_poly.pdbx_seq_one_letter_code
_entity_poly.pdbx_strand_id
1 'polypeptide(L)'
;MENFQKVEKIGEGTYGVVYKAKNKLTGEVVALKKIRLDTETEGVPSTAIREISLLKELNHPNIVKLLDVIHTENKLYLVFEFLHQDLKKFMDASALTGIPLPLIKSYLFQLLQGLAFCHSHRVLHRDLKPQNLLINAEGAIKLADFGLARAFGVPVRTYTHEVVTLWYRAPEILLGCKYYSTAVDIWSLGCIFAEMVTRRALFPGDSEIDQLFRIFRTLGTPDDSVWPGVTSMPDYKPSFPKWARQDFSKVVPPLDEDGRSLLSVRVEGGHPFHLFHSPRAGFVQDEGRMRPSTLGLSISLVPASLLVGTPSR
;
A
#
# COMPACT_ATOMS: atom_id res chain seq x y z
N MET A 1 -23.11 19.26 1.95
CA MET A 1 -22.00 20.23 2.15
C MET A 1 -22.33 21.29 3.20
N GLU A 2 -23.58 21.62 3.47
CA GLU A 2 -23.98 22.66 4.45
C GLU A 2 -23.46 22.38 5.87
N ASN A 3 -23.38 21.10 6.24
CA ASN A 3 -22.89 20.63 7.55
C ASN A 3 -21.36 20.66 7.70
N PHE A 4 -20.60 21.02 6.68
CA PHE A 4 -19.13 21.04 6.75
C PHE A 4 -18.57 22.44 6.47
N GLN A 5 -17.69 22.91 7.36
CA GLN A 5 -16.91 24.12 7.14
C GLN A 5 -15.51 23.73 6.65
N LYS A 6 -15.18 24.07 5.41
CA LYS A 6 -13.81 23.89 4.89
C LYS A 6 -12.85 24.80 5.65
N VAL A 7 -11.72 24.23 6.08
CA VAL A 7 -10.67 24.94 6.80
C VAL A 7 -9.54 25.28 5.84
N GLU A 8 -8.94 24.25 5.23
CA GLU A 8 -7.79 24.41 4.35
C GLU A 8 -7.72 23.27 3.33
N LYS A 9 -7.02 23.53 2.21
CA LYS A 9 -6.68 22.50 1.23
C LYS A 9 -5.42 21.78 1.73
N ILE A 10 -5.49 20.46 1.91
CA ILE A 10 -4.39 19.65 2.46
C ILE A 10 -3.71 18.75 1.42
N GLY A 11 -4.34 18.57 0.26
CA GLY A 11 -3.76 17.77 -0.81
C GLY A 11 -4.50 17.90 -2.13
N GLU A 12 -3.80 17.55 -3.20
CA GLU A 12 -4.36 17.39 -4.54
C GLU A 12 -3.65 16.20 -5.18
N GLY A 13 -4.43 15.31 -5.76
CA GLY A 13 -3.92 14.15 -6.48
C GLY A 13 -4.74 13.87 -7.72
N THR A 14 -4.43 12.76 -8.38
CA THR A 14 -5.07 12.32 -9.63
C THR A 14 -6.60 12.29 -9.53
N TYR A 15 -7.11 11.81 -8.39
CA TYR A 15 -8.55 11.59 -8.18
C TYR A 15 -9.29 12.83 -7.65
N GLY A 16 -8.58 13.91 -7.35
CA GLY A 16 -9.18 15.18 -6.95
C GLY A 16 -8.49 15.88 -5.78
N VAL A 17 -9.26 16.69 -5.06
CA VAL A 17 -8.72 17.64 -4.08
C VAL A 17 -9.19 17.27 -2.68
N VAL A 18 -8.27 17.23 -1.73
CA VAL A 18 -8.54 16.92 -0.31
C VAL A 18 -8.51 18.22 0.51
N TYR A 19 -9.56 18.42 1.29
CA TYR A 19 -9.71 19.55 2.20
C TYR A 19 -9.81 19.03 3.63
N LYS A 20 -9.15 19.71 4.58
CA LYS A 20 -9.51 19.60 5.99
C LYS A 20 -10.77 20.40 6.21
N ALA A 21 -11.74 19.82 6.91
CA ALA A 21 -12.99 20.48 7.23
C ALA A 21 -13.43 20.15 8.66
N LYS A 22 -14.31 20.97 9.21
CA LYS A 22 -14.97 20.73 10.50
C LYS A 22 -16.44 20.40 10.25
N ASN A 23 -16.92 19.29 10.80
CA ASN A 23 -18.34 19.02 10.86
C ASN A 23 -18.99 20.00 11.84
N LYS A 24 -19.96 20.80 11.36
CA LYS A 24 -20.61 21.84 12.16
C LYS A 24 -21.51 21.27 13.25
N LEU A 25 -22.01 20.06 13.08
CA LEU A 25 -22.92 19.41 14.02
C LEU A 25 -22.14 18.75 15.17
N THR A 26 -21.08 18.00 14.85
CA THR A 26 -20.30 17.25 15.85
C THR A 26 -19.07 17.99 16.35
N GLY A 27 -18.62 19.02 15.63
CA GLY A 27 -17.35 19.70 15.88
C GLY A 27 -16.11 18.91 15.44
N GLU A 28 -16.29 17.69 14.90
CA GLU A 28 -15.21 16.79 14.51
C GLU A 28 -14.45 17.31 13.28
N VAL A 29 -13.14 17.11 13.26
CA VAL A 29 -12.28 17.42 12.11
C VAL A 29 -12.25 16.22 11.16
N VAL A 30 -12.51 16.45 9.89
CA VAL A 30 -12.61 15.43 8.84
C VAL A 30 -11.77 15.80 7.62
N ALA A 31 -11.42 14.80 6.82
CA ALA A 31 -10.86 14.99 5.48
C ALA A 31 -11.96 14.84 4.42
N LEU A 32 -12.22 15.90 3.66
CA LEU A 32 -13.15 15.93 2.54
C LEU A 32 -12.41 15.78 1.22
N LYS A 33 -12.52 14.62 0.59
CA LYS A 33 -11.96 14.37 -0.75
C LYS A 33 -13.02 14.65 -1.80
N LYS A 34 -12.88 15.77 -2.51
CA LYS A 34 -13.71 16.11 -3.67
C LYS A 34 -13.18 15.33 -4.88
N ILE A 35 -14.00 14.42 -5.40
CA ILE A 35 -13.66 13.64 -6.58
C ILE A 35 -13.76 14.51 -7.83
N ARG A 36 -12.78 14.38 -8.74
CA ARG A 36 -12.85 14.96 -10.08
C ARG A 36 -13.75 14.08 -10.95
N LEU A 37 -14.78 14.70 -11.53
CA LEU A 37 -15.70 14.06 -12.45
C LEU A 37 -15.53 14.75 -13.80
N ASP A 38 -15.45 13.97 -14.87
CA ASP A 38 -15.44 14.52 -16.23
C ASP A 38 -16.84 15.07 -16.54
N THR A 39 -16.90 16.37 -16.78
CA THR A 39 -18.15 17.14 -16.98
C THR A 39 -18.92 16.77 -18.24
N GLU A 40 -18.36 15.93 -19.11
CA GLU A 40 -19.01 15.46 -20.35
C GLU A 40 -19.79 14.15 -20.20
N THR A 41 -19.69 13.49 -19.05
CA THR A 41 -20.44 12.25 -18.75
C THR A 41 -21.63 12.51 -17.82
N GLU A 42 -22.64 11.63 -17.84
CA GLU A 42 -23.92 11.69 -17.08
C GLU A 42 -23.77 11.65 -15.53
N GLY A 43 -22.86 12.44 -14.96
CA GLY A 43 -22.54 12.43 -13.54
C GLY A 43 -21.72 11.20 -13.12
N VAL A 44 -21.78 10.85 -11.84
CA VAL A 44 -21.09 9.67 -11.31
C VAL A 44 -21.87 8.41 -11.64
N PRO A 45 -21.26 7.37 -12.25
CA PRO A 45 -21.92 6.08 -12.43
C PRO A 45 -22.46 5.54 -11.10
N SER A 46 -23.71 5.09 -11.07
CA SER A 46 -24.32 4.49 -9.87
C SER A 46 -23.55 3.27 -9.36
N THR A 47 -22.87 2.56 -10.26
CA THR A 47 -21.93 1.48 -9.95
C THR A 47 -20.73 1.96 -9.12
N ALA A 48 -20.16 3.12 -9.44
CA ALA A 48 -19.06 3.71 -8.68
C ALA A 48 -19.50 4.10 -7.26
N ILE A 49 -20.68 4.72 -7.12
CA ILE A 49 -21.25 5.05 -5.82
C ILE A 49 -21.47 3.78 -4.99
N ARG A 50 -21.96 2.70 -5.61
CA ARG A 50 -22.14 1.40 -4.94
C ARG A 50 -20.81 0.80 -4.49
N GLU A 51 -19.81 0.78 -5.35
CA GLU A 51 -18.47 0.25 -5.01
C GLU A 51 -17.81 1.06 -3.88
N ILE A 52 -17.95 2.39 -3.88
CA ILE A 52 -17.44 3.24 -2.81
C ILE A 52 -18.23 3.04 -1.52
N SER A 53 -19.54 2.82 -1.61
CA SER A 53 -20.37 2.56 -0.43
C SER A 53 -19.97 1.24 0.25
N LEU A 54 -19.49 0.25 -0.52
CA LEU A 54 -18.90 -0.98 0.06
C LEU A 54 -17.61 -0.68 0.84
N LEU A 55 -16.87 0.39 0.51
CA LEU A 55 -15.72 0.83 1.31
C LEU A 55 -16.13 1.32 2.71
N LYS A 56 -17.40 1.69 2.94
CA LYS A 56 -17.90 2.00 4.31
C LYS A 56 -17.89 0.76 5.21
N GLU A 57 -17.93 -0.44 4.65
CA GLU A 57 -17.87 -1.70 5.39
C GLU A 57 -16.43 -2.07 5.81
N LEU A 58 -15.42 -1.43 5.21
CA LEU A 58 -14.02 -1.61 5.61
C LEU A 58 -13.72 -0.87 6.91
N ASN A 59 -14.14 -1.46 8.03
CA ASN A 59 -13.94 -0.93 9.38
C ASN A 59 -12.84 -1.71 10.12
N HIS A 60 -11.63 -1.17 10.10
CA HIS A 60 -10.47 -1.76 10.76
C HIS A 60 -9.58 -0.65 11.34
N PRO A 61 -8.95 -0.83 12.52
CA PRO A 61 -8.11 0.20 13.15
C PRO A 61 -6.98 0.72 12.26
N ASN A 62 -6.46 -0.10 11.34
CA ASN A 62 -5.39 0.25 10.41
C ASN A 62 -5.87 0.61 8.99
N ILE A 63 -7.14 0.98 8.85
CA ILE A 63 -7.75 1.45 7.60
C ILE A 63 -8.41 2.79 7.89
N VAL A 64 -8.17 3.79 7.04
CA VAL A 64 -8.82 5.10 7.17
C VAL A 64 -10.31 4.95 6.93
N LYS A 65 -11.08 5.32 7.94
CA LYS A 65 -12.53 5.17 7.95
C LYS A 65 -13.20 6.14 7.00
N LEU A 66 -13.97 5.61 6.05
CA LEU A 66 -14.93 6.36 5.27
C LEU A 66 -16.19 6.60 6.13
N LEU A 67 -16.36 7.84 6.59
CA LEU A 67 -17.47 8.25 7.44
C LEU A 67 -18.76 8.42 6.62
N ASP A 68 -18.65 9.09 5.47
CA ASP A 68 -19.82 9.40 4.65
C ASP A 68 -19.48 9.64 3.17
N VAL A 69 -20.50 9.53 2.32
CA VAL A 69 -20.43 9.76 0.87
C VAL A 69 -21.50 10.78 0.50
N ILE A 70 -21.07 11.97 0.08
CA ILE A 70 -21.98 13.07 -0.27
C ILE A 70 -22.00 13.21 -1.78
N HIS A 71 -23.13 12.84 -2.38
CA HIS A 71 -23.40 13.06 -3.79
C HIS A 71 -24.34 14.26 -3.96
N THR A 72 -23.94 15.18 -4.83
CA THR A 72 -24.75 16.30 -5.34
C THR A 72 -24.66 16.26 -6.86
N GLU A 73 -25.61 16.88 -7.58
CA GLU A 73 -25.80 16.74 -9.04
C GLU A 73 -24.50 16.52 -9.85
N ASN A 74 -23.47 17.36 -9.65
CA ASN A 74 -22.19 17.26 -10.39
C ASN A 74 -20.96 17.12 -9.49
N LYS A 75 -21.11 16.78 -8.21
CA LYS A 75 -19.97 16.68 -7.28
C LYS A 75 -20.15 15.52 -6.31
N LEU A 76 -19.10 14.72 -6.19
CA LEU A 76 -18.98 13.67 -5.20
C LEU A 76 -17.90 14.03 -4.18
N TYR A 77 -18.25 13.94 -2.91
CA TYR A 77 -17.33 14.11 -1.80
C TYR A 77 -17.29 12.85 -0.95
N LEU A 78 -16.08 12.39 -0.64
CA LEU A 78 -15.86 11.34 0.33
C LEU A 78 -15.40 11.99 1.64
N VAL A 79 -16.06 11.65 2.75
CA VAL A 79 -15.77 12.16 4.08
C VAL A 79 -15.01 11.09 4.84
N PHE A 80 -13.74 11.35 5.16
CA PHE A 80 -12.88 10.45 5.92
C PHE A 80 -12.58 11.01 7.30
N GLU A 81 -12.22 10.13 8.23
CA GLU A 81 -11.52 10.56 9.45
C GLU A 81 -10.26 11.36 9.10
N PHE A 82 -9.91 12.35 9.90
CA PHE A 82 -8.73 13.17 9.68
C PHE A 82 -7.52 12.61 10.43
N LEU A 83 -6.40 12.43 9.72
CA LEU A 83 -5.09 12.14 10.29
C LEU A 83 -4.13 13.28 9.95
N HIS A 84 -3.20 13.57 10.86
CA HIS A 84 -2.40 14.79 10.83
C HIS A 84 -1.29 14.75 9.78
N GLN A 85 -0.75 13.57 9.49
CA GLN A 85 0.48 13.44 8.73
C GLN A 85 0.49 12.14 7.92
N ASP A 86 1.11 12.17 6.74
CA ASP A 86 1.42 11.00 5.94
C ASP A 86 2.85 10.50 6.23
N LEU A 87 3.09 9.20 6.01
CA LEU A 87 4.38 8.56 6.28
C LEU A 87 5.50 9.19 5.46
N LYS A 88 5.22 9.70 4.25
CA LYS A 88 6.24 10.36 3.42
C LYS A 88 6.80 11.59 4.14
N LYS A 89 5.94 12.51 4.57
CA LYS A 89 6.34 13.70 5.35
C LYS A 89 7.05 13.32 6.64
N PHE A 90 6.62 12.23 7.29
CA PHE A 90 7.27 11.74 8.51
C PHE A 90 8.69 11.24 8.27
N MET A 91 8.92 10.48 7.20
CA MET A 91 10.25 10.05 6.80
C MET A 91 11.14 11.23 6.40
N ASP A 92 10.59 12.21 5.67
CA ASP A 92 11.34 13.41 5.27
C ASP A 92 11.74 14.25 6.50
N ALA A 93 10.84 14.44 7.47
CA ALA A 93 11.16 15.10 8.74
C ALA A 93 12.16 14.31 9.59
N SER A 94 12.18 12.98 9.46
CA SER A 94 13.09 12.07 10.15
C SER A 94 14.36 11.76 9.35
N ALA A 95 14.65 12.48 8.27
CA ALA A 95 15.77 12.14 7.38
C ALA A 95 17.13 12.15 8.10
N LEU A 96 17.33 13.07 9.05
CA LEU A 96 18.57 13.20 9.81
C LEU A 96 18.67 12.16 10.94
N THR A 97 17.62 12.02 11.74
CA THR A 97 17.59 11.18 12.95
C THR A 97 17.27 9.71 12.67
N GLY A 98 16.63 9.43 11.54
CA GLY A 98 15.98 8.15 11.28
C GLY A 98 14.72 7.93 12.11
N ILE A 99 14.03 6.83 11.82
CA ILE A 99 12.87 6.36 12.57
C ILE A 99 13.36 5.28 13.54
N PRO A 100 12.97 5.32 14.84
CA PRO A 100 13.33 4.27 15.77
C PRO A 100 12.83 2.90 15.29
N LEU A 101 13.70 1.88 15.33
CA LEU A 101 13.37 0.53 14.86
C LEU A 101 12.10 -0.06 15.51
N PRO A 102 11.81 0.14 16.81
CA PRO A 102 10.54 -0.30 17.40
C PRO A 102 9.31 0.31 16.71
N LEU A 103 9.37 1.59 16.35
CA LEU A 103 8.28 2.26 15.63
C LEU A 103 8.13 1.73 14.20
N ILE A 104 9.24 1.45 13.51
CA ILE A 104 9.21 0.78 12.19
C ILE A 104 8.52 -0.59 12.29
N LYS A 105 8.87 -1.39 13.32
CA LYS A 105 8.23 -2.70 13.55
C LYS A 105 6.74 -2.56 13.83
N SER A 106 6.36 -1.62 14.68
CA SER A 106 4.95 -1.33 14.99
C SER A 106 4.16 -0.91 13.75
N TYR A 107 4.71 -0.01 12.92
CA TYR A 107 4.08 0.40 11.67
C TYR A 107 3.94 -0.76 10.69
N LEU A 108 4.98 -1.55 10.49
CA LEU A 108 4.92 -2.72 9.61
C LEU A 108 3.84 -3.71 10.06
N PHE A 109 3.76 -3.98 11.36
CA PHE A 109 2.75 -4.88 11.93
C PHE A 109 1.33 -4.38 11.69
N GLN A 110 1.07 -3.11 12.00
CA GLN A 110 -0.22 -2.46 11.77
C GLN A 110 -0.65 -2.45 10.30
N LEU A 111 0.29 -2.19 9.38
CA LEU A 111 0.04 -2.23 7.94
C LEU A 111 -0.30 -3.65 7.45
N LEU A 112 0.40 -4.67 7.96
CA LEU A 112 0.09 -6.07 7.67
C LEU A 112 -1.30 -6.46 8.17
N GLN A 113 -1.71 -6.00 9.36
CA GLN A 113 -3.07 -6.22 9.87
C GLN A 113 -4.12 -5.59 8.97
N GLY A 114 -3.90 -4.33 8.55
CA GLY A 114 -4.78 -3.64 7.60
C GLY A 114 -4.90 -4.36 6.26
N LEU A 115 -3.77 -4.79 5.68
CA LEU A 115 -3.77 -5.50 4.40
C LEU A 115 -4.42 -6.88 4.50
N ALA A 116 -4.13 -7.64 5.57
CA ALA A 116 -4.77 -8.94 5.79
C ALA A 116 -6.30 -8.81 5.85
N PHE A 117 -6.81 -7.77 6.52
CA PHE A 117 -8.23 -7.47 6.55
C PHE A 117 -8.77 -7.12 5.15
N CYS A 118 -8.09 -6.27 4.37
CA CYS A 118 -8.52 -5.96 3.00
C CYS A 118 -8.56 -7.22 2.11
N HIS A 119 -7.51 -8.03 2.18
CA HIS A 119 -7.36 -9.23 1.36
C HIS A 119 -8.42 -10.28 1.71
N SER A 120 -8.78 -10.44 2.99
CA SER A 120 -9.88 -11.34 3.40
C SER A 120 -11.24 -10.87 2.88
N HIS A 121 -11.40 -9.58 2.60
CA HIS A 121 -12.59 -8.98 1.98
C HIS A 121 -12.47 -8.83 0.46
N ARG A 122 -11.47 -9.46 -0.17
CA ARG A 122 -11.22 -9.44 -1.63
C ARG A 122 -10.95 -8.03 -2.18
N VAL A 123 -10.43 -7.14 -1.34
CA VAL A 123 -10.03 -5.77 -1.69
C VAL A 123 -8.52 -5.72 -1.86
N LEU A 124 -8.07 -5.23 -3.02
CA LEU A 124 -6.66 -4.95 -3.30
C LEU A 124 -6.42 -3.43 -3.24
N HIS A 125 -5.30 -3.01 -2.67
CA HIS A 125 -4.97 -1.59 -2.56
C HIS A 125 -4.41 -1.02 -3.87
N ARG A 126 -3.39 -1.68 -4.46
CA ARG A 126 -2.75 -1.40 -5.76
C ARG A 126 -1.94 -0.11 -5.90
N ASP A 127 -2.13 0.87 -5.02
CA ASP A 127 -1.35 2.13 -5.01
C ASP A 127 -0.71 2.37 -3.63
N LEU A 128 -0.12 1.32 -3.03
CA LEU A 128 0.56 1.50 -1.75
C LEU A 128 1.84 2.31 -1.95
N LYS A 129 1.94 3.40 -1.21
CA LYS A 129 3.09 4.29 -1.14
C LYS A 129 3.03 5.10 0.15
N PRO A 130 4.15 5.63 0.66
CA PRO A 130 4.18 6.36 1.92
C PRO A 130 3.21 7.55 2.00
N GLN A 131 2.85 8.17 0.87
CA GLN A 131 1.86 9.25 0.80
C GLN A 131 0.42 8.77 1.12
N ASN A 132 0.14 7.49 0.89
CA ASN A 132 -1.17 6.86 1.14
C ASN A 132 -1.22 6.14 2.50
N LEU A 133 -0.18 6.32 3.33
CA LEU A 133 -0.13 5.78 4.69
C LEU A 133 -0.20 6.94 5.67
N LEU A 134 -1.28 7.01 6.45
CA LEU A 134 -1.51 8.12 7.36
C LEU A 134 -1.19 7.71 8.80
N ILE A 135 -0.55 8.61 9.53
CA ILE A 135 -0.13 8.42 10.92
C ILE A 135 -0.80 9.45 11.83
N ASN A 136 -0.99 9.07 13.10
CA ASN A 136 -1.44 9.96 14.16
C ASN A 136 -0.37 10.13 15.26
N ALA A 137 -0.65 10.98 16.23
CA ALA A 137 0.29 11.30 17.31
C ALA A 137 0.46 10.12 18.29
N GLU A 138 -0.51 9.21 18.32
CA GLU A 138 -0.55 8.04 19.20
C GLU A 138 0.26 6.84 18.67
N GLY A 139 0.94 6.99 17.53
CA GLY A 139 1.75 5.92 16.93
C GLY A 139 0.95 4.90 16.12
N ALA A 140 -0.31 5.21 15.77
CA ALA A 140 -1.08 4.40 14.84
C ALA A 140 -0.76 4.77 13.38
N ILE A 141 -0.78 3.77 12.50
CA ILE A 141 -0.68 3.94 11.05
C ILE A 141 -1.88 3.29 10.36
N LYS A 142 -2.41 3.96 9.34
CA LYS A 142 -3.60 3.55 8.60
C LYS A 142 -3.40 3.61 7.09
N LEU A 143 -3.94 2.62 6.40
CA LEU A 143 -4.05 2.56 4.95
C LEU A 143 -5.11 3.56 4.47
N ALA A 144 -4.78 4.40 3.48
CA ALA A 144 -5.68 5.40 2.90
C ALA A 144 -5.80 5.25 1.38
N ASP A 145 -6.80 5.90 0.77
CA ASP A 145 -6.94 5.97 -0.70
C ASP A 145 -7.16 4.63 -1.42
N PHE A 146 -7.91 3.72 -0.80
CA PHE A 146 -8.36 2.46 -1.41
C PHE A 146 -9.17 2.67 -2.69
N GLY A 147 -8.85 1.88 -3.73
CA GLY A 147 -9.84 1.41 -4.70
C GLY A 147 -10.54 2.44 -5.59
N LEU A 148 -10.23 3.74 -5.47
CA LEU A 148 -10.87 4.80 -6.26
C LEU A 148 -10.61 4.59 -7.76
N ALA A 149 -9.43 4.08 -8.11
CA ALA A 149 -9.09 3.75 -9.50
C ALA A 149 -10.00 2.67 -10.12
N ARG A 150 -10.45 1.69 -9.32
CA ARG A 150 -11.33 0.61 -9.81
C ARG A 150 -12.79 1.06 -9.85
N ALA A 151 -13.25 1.71 -8.78
CA ALA A 151 -14.64 2.10 -8.63
C ALA A 151 -15.10 3.14 -9.65
N PHE A 152 -14.25 4.12 -9.97
CA PHE A 152 -14.65 5.15 -10.93
C PHE A 152 -14.44 4.74 -12.39
N GLY A 153 -13.95 3.52 -12.66
CA GLY A 153 -13.65 3.07 -14.02
C GLY A 153 -12.74 4.04 -14.79
N VAL A 154 -12.09 4.98 -14.09
CA VAL A 154 -11.15 5.92 -14.68
C VAL A 154 -10.07 5.03 -15.20
N PRO A 155 -9.87 4.93 -16.53
CA PRO A 155 -8.72 4.22 -17.02
C PRO A 155 -7.51 4.75 -16.25
N VAL A 156 -6.54 3.88 -15.95
CA VAL A 156 -5.20 4.33 -15.60
C VAL A 156 -4.65 5.01 -16.88
N ARG A 157 -5.27 6.12 -17.27
CA ARG A 157 -5.06 6.80 -18.54
C ARG A 157 -3.73 7.48 -18.34
N THR A 158 -2.79 6.98 -19.13
CA THR A 158 -1.58 7.63 -19.57
C THR A 158 -1.89 9.08 -19.94
N TYR A 159 -1.74 10.00 -18.98
CA TYR A 159 -1.58 11.41 -19.28
C TYR A 159 -0.31 11.89 -18.61
N THR A 160 0.63 12.24 -19.50
CA THR A 160 1.98 12.77 -19.32
C THR A 160 2.95 11.91 -18.51
N HIS A 161 4.13 11.70 -19.08
CA HIS A 161 5.34 11.10 -18.46
C HIS A 161 5.81 11.82 -17.16
N GLU A 162 5.05 12.78 -16.66
CA GLU A 162 5.34 13.53 -15.46
C GLU A 162 4.56 12.92 -14.27
N VAL A 163 5.28 12.04 -13.56
CA VAL A 163 5.15 11.76 -12.13
C VAL A 163 4.01 10.81 -11.69
N VAL A 164 3.97 9.58 -12.23
CA VAL A 164 3.43 8.44 -11.46
C VAL A 164 4.60 7.72 -10.78
N THR A 165 4.58 7.64 -9.45
CA THR A 165 5.65 6.96 -8.70
C THR A 165 5.65 5.46 -8.98
N LEU A 166 6.70 4.96 -9.65
CA LEU A 166 6.88 3.54 -9.99
C LEU A 166 7.53 2.72 -8.87
N TRP A 167 8.06 3.38 -7.84
CA TRP A 167 9.03 2.81 -6.90
C TRP A 167 8.53 1.61 -6.08
N TYR A 168 7.21 1.52 -5.92
CA TYR A 168 6.54 0.47 -5.15
C TYR A 168 5.83 -0.56 -6.06
N ARG A 169 5.94 -0.43 -7.38
CA ARG A 169 5.24 -1.31 -8.33
C ARG A 169 5.91 -2.67 -8.40
N ALA A 170 5.11 -3.73 -8.35
CA ALA A 170 5.56 -5.12 -8.41
C ALA A 170 6.08 -5.50 -9.81
N PRO A 171 7.07 -6.40 -9.92
CA PRO A 171 7.69 -6.78 -11.19
C PRO A 171 6.71 -7.43 -12.16
N GLU A 172 5.71 -8.17 -11.69
CA GLU A 172 4.68 -8.77 -12.53
C GLU A 172 3.81 -7.72 -13.24
N ILE A 173 3.56 -6.58 -12.59
CA ILE A 173 2.84 -5.47 -13.22
C ILE A 173 3.75 -4.81 -14.28
N LEU A 174 5.03 -4.61 -13.96
CA LEU A 174 6.01 -4.03 -14.89
C LEU A 174 6.31 -4.92 -16.10
N LEU A 175 6.11 -6.24 -15.97
CA LEU A 175 6.26 -7.22 -17.05
C LEU A 175 4.96 -7.48 -17.83
N GLY A 176 3.90 -6.70 -17.56
CA GLY A 176 2.65 -6.75 -18.32
C GLY A 176 1.69 -7.87 -17.92
N CYS A 177 1.88 -8.51 -16.76
CA CYS A 177 0.95 -9.53 -16.29
C CYS A 177 -0.45 -8.93 -16.08
N LYS A 178 -1.44 -9.48 -16.79
CA LYS A 178 -2.84 -9.04 -16.70
C LYS A 178 -3.52 -9.46 -15.39
N TYR A 179 -3.01 -10.52 -14.76
CA TYR A 179 -3.56 -11.10 -13.54
C TYR A 179 -2.66 -10.76 -12.36
N TYR A 180 -3.09 -9.79 -11.56
CA TYR A 180 -2.44 -9.43 -10.31
C TYR A 180 -3.28 -9.92 -9.12
N SER A 181 -2.59 -10.30 -8.05
CA SER A 181 -3.18 -10.83 -6.81
C SER A 181 -2.86 -9.93 -5.63
N THR A 182 -3.13 -10.41 -4.41
CA THR A 182 -2.71 -9.79 -3.15
C THR A 182 -1.19 -9.57 -3.05
N ALA A 183 -0.40 -10.29 -3.85
CA ALA A 183 1.05 -10.20 -3.93
C ALA A 183 1.57 -8.78 -4.17
N VAL A 184 0.86 -7.98 -4.99
CA VAL A 184 1.33 -6.65 -5.41
C VAL A 184 1.34 -5.65 -4.25
N ASP A 185 0.41 -5.79 -3.31
CA ASP A 185 0.35 -4.96 -2.11
C ASP A 185 1.48 -5.36 -1.14
N ILE A 186 1.74 -6.66 -1.02
CA ILE A 186 2.83 -7.21 -0.21
C ILE A 186 4.19 -6.76 -0.76
N TRP A 187 4.36 -6.75 -2.08
CA TRP A 187 5.55 -6.19 -2.72
C TRP A 187 5.75 -4.71 -2.35
N SER A 188 4.70 -3.92 -2.53
CA SER A 188 4.74 -2.48 -2.25
C SER A 188 5.10 -2.19 -0.79
N LEU A 189 4.52 -2.95 0.15
CA LEU A 189 4.83 -2.83 1.57
C LEU A 189 6.30 -3.18 1.88
N GLY A 190 6.90 -4.10 1.13
CA GLY A 190 8.30 -4.51 1.31
C GLY A 190 9.25 -3.39 0.91
N CYS A 191 8.96 -2.71 -0.20
CA CYS A 191 9.67 -1.50 -0.60
C CYS A 191 9.55 -0.39 0.46
N ILE A 192 8.34 -0.18 1.01
CA ILE A 192 8.10 0.82 2.06
C ILE A 192 8.85 0.47 3.35
N PHE A 193 8.88 -0.80 3.74
CA PHE A 193 9.62 -1.26 4.92
C PHE A 193 11.12 -0.99 4.76
N ALA A 194 11.71 -1.34 3.60
CA ALA A 194 13.10 -1.03 3.31
C ALA A 194 13.36 0.49 3.31
N GLU A 195 12.44 1.31 2.82
CA GLU A 195 12.56 2.77 2.83
C GLU A 195 12.50 3.35 4.25
N MET A 196 11.62 2.86 5.13
CA MET A 196 11.59 3.27 6.53
C MET A 196 12.91 3.00 7.25
N VAL A 197 13.57 1.88 6.94
CA VAL A 197 14.85 1.47 7.55
C VAL A 197 16.03 2.25 6.98
N THR A 198 16.10 2.38 5.64
CA THR A 198 17.27 2.95 4.95
C THR A 198 17.17 4.46 4.74
N ARG A 199 15.97 5.03 4.93
CA ARG A 199 15.61 6.43 4.63
C ARG A 199 15.69 6.78 3.14
N ARG A 200 15.77 5.78 2.27
CA ARG A 200 15.87 5.94 0.82
C ARG A 200 14.95 4.93 0.15
N ALA A 201 14.28 5.35 -0.91
CA ALA A 201 13.46 4.44 -1.70
C ALA A 201 14.32 3.25 -2.19
N LEU A 202 13.79 2.03 -2.04
CA LEU A 202 14.53 0.81 -2.37
C LEU A 202 14.82 0.73 -3.88
N PHE A 203 13.84 1.07 -4.71
CA PHE A 203 13.95 1.03 -6.17
C PHE A 203 13.44 2.34 -6.79
N PRO A 204 14.26 3.42 -6.82
CA PRO A 204 13.85 4.72 -7.33
C PRO A 204 14.01 4.78 -8.87
N GLY A 205 13.15 4.08 -9.60
CA GLY A 205 13.14 4.11 -11.07
C GLY A 205 12.47 5.36 -11.65
N ASP A 206 12.96 5.83 -12.79
CA ASP A 206 12.40 6.99 -13.54
C ASP A 206 11.51 6.58 -14.73
N SER A 207 11.55 5.31 -15.11
CA SER A 207 10.78 4.71 -16.20
C SER A 207 10.48 3.25 -15.85
N GLU A 208 9.53 2.60 -16.54
CA GLU A 208 9.17 1.21 -16.23
C GLU A 208 10.36 0.25 -16.42
N ILE A 209 11.18 0.49 -17.45
CA ILE A 209 12.38 -0.31 -17.70
C ILE A 209 13.49 -0.05 -16.68
N ASP A 210 13.71 1.21 -16.28
CA ASP A 210 14.70 1.53 -15.24
C ASP A 210 14.27 0.96 -13.88
N GLN A 211 12.97 1.05 -13.55
CA GLN A 211 12.39 0.43 -12.37
C GLN A 211 12.66 -1.08 -12.35
N LEU A 212 12.38 -1.76 -13.46
CA LEU A 212 12.62 -3.19 -13.61
C LEU A 212 14.12 -3.54 -13.45
N PHE A 213 15.00 -2.76 -14.07
CA PHE A 213 16.44 -2.99 -13.99
C PHE A 213 17.02 -2.74 -12.58
N ARG A 214 16.49 -1.77 -11.83
CA ARG A 214 16.87 -1.58 -10.42
C ARG A 214 16.48 -2.76 -9.55
N ILE A 215 15.29 -3.31 -9.78
CA ILE A 215 14.83 -4.53 -9.12
C ILE A 215 15.80 -5.67 -9.44
N PHE A 216 16.11 -5.91 -10.73
CA PHE A 216 16.97 -7.01 -11.15
C PHE A 216 18.42 -6.87 -10.67
N ARG A 217 18.98 -5.65 -10.64
CA ARG A 217 20.31 -5.38 -10.09
C ARG A 217 20.44 -5.76 -8.62
N THR A 218 19.34 -5.72 -7.88
CA THR A 218 19.32 -5.99 -6.43
C THR A 218 18.93 -7.44 -6.15
N LEU A 219 17.88 -7.94 -6.81
CA LEU A 219 17.29 -9.24 -6.55
C LEU A 219 17.79 -10.36 -7.47
N GLY A 220 18.57 -10.01 -8.50
CA GLY A 220 18.93 -10.86 -9.61
C GLY A 220 17.92 -10.76 -10.76
N THR A 221 18.39 -10.94 -12.00
CA THR A 221 17.49 -11.03 -13.15
C THR A 221 16.73 -12.36 -13.08
N PRO A 222 15.39 -12.35 -13.11
CA PRO A 222 14.62 -13.57 -13.00
C PRO A 222 14.77 -14.45 -14.26
N ASP A 223 14.69 -15.75 -14.03
CA ASP A 223 14.58 -16.80 -15.03
C ASP A 223 13.56 -17.84 -14.55
N ASP A 224 13.26 -18.85 -15.38
CA ASP A 224 12.26 -19.86 -15.05
C ASP A 224 12.65 -20.77 -13.87
N SER A 225 13.90 -20.75 -13.41
CA SER A 225 14.33 -21.50 -12.23
C SER A 225 13.87 -20.82 -10.94
N VAL A 226 13.94 -19.48 -10.91
CA VAL A 226 13.51 -18.68 -9.76
C VAL A 226 12.06 -18.25 -9.86
N TRP A 227 11.56 -17.99 -11.07
CA TRP A 227 10.18 -17.58 -11.35
C TRP A 227 9.64 -18.33 -12.58
N PRO A 228 9.05 -19.52 -12.37
CA PRO A 228 8.49 -20.30 -13.46
C PRO A 228 7.46 -19.50 -14.26
N GLY A 229 7.68 -19.38 -15.57
CA GLY A 229 6.80 -18.66 -16.50
C GLY A 229 7.18 -17.20 -16.74
N VAL A 230 8.22 -16.67 -16.08
CA VAL A 230 8.66 -15.28 -16.29
C VAL A 230 9.04 -15.01 -17.75
N THR A 231 9.63 -16.00 -18.42
CA THR A 231 10.07 -15.86 -19.82
C THR A 231 8.90 -15.74 -20.80
N SER A 232 7.70 -16.12 -20.37
CA SER A 232 6.46 -16.05 -21.16
C SER A 232 5.63 -14.80 -20.85
N MET A 233 6.11 -13.89 -20.00
CA MET A 233 5.41 -12.64 -19.70
C MET A 233 5.43 -11.68 -20.91
N PRO A 234 4.36 -10.89 -21.12
CA PRO A 234 4.22 -10.05 -22.31
C PRO A 234 5.42 -9.14 -22.58
N ASP A 235 5.96 -8.53 -21.53
CA ASP A 235 7.03 -7.54 -21.66
C ASP A 235 8.41 -8.09 -21.27
N TYR A 236 8.52 -9.39 -20.98
CA TYR A 236 9.83 -10.01 -20.77
C TYR A 236 10.63 -10.06 -22.08
N LYS A 237 11.91 -9.70 -22.01
CA LYS A 237 12.84 -9.79 -23.14
C LYS A 237 14.03 -10.69 -22.76
N PRO A 238 14.36 -11.71 -23.58
CA PRO A 238 15.56 -12.54 -23.36
C PRO A 238 16.86 -11.72 -23.34
N SER A 239 16.86 -10.55 -23.99
CA SER A 239 17.97 -9.61 -24.05
C SER A 239 18.17 -8.77 -22.78
N PHE A 240 17.33 -8.91 -21.75
CA PHE A 240 17.55 -8.22 -20.49
C PHE A 240 18.92 -8.59 -19.88
N PRO A 241 19.66 -7.61 -19.33
CA PRO A 241 20.94 -7.90 -18.71
C PRO A 241 20.77 -8.91 -17.56
N LYS A 242 21.77 -9.78 -17.38
CA LYS A 242 21.77 -10.81 -16.35
C LYS A 242 22.57 -10.34 -15.14
N TRP A 243 21.87 -9.92 -14.09
CA TRP A 243 22.45 -9.51 -12.81
C TRP A 243 22.36 -10.65 -11.80
N ALA A 244 23.39 -10.78 -10.97
CA ALA A 244 23.38 -11.66 -9.82
C ALA A 244 22.62 -11.00 -8.65
N ARG A 245 22.00 -11.82 -7.80
CA ARG A 245 21.33 -11.35 -6.58
C ARG A 245 22.35 -10.80 -5.58
N GLN A 246 22.03 -9.65 -4.99
CA GLN A 246 22.82 -9.07 -3.92
C GLN A 246 22.44 -9.65 -2.55
N ASP A 247 23.39 -9.64 -1.62
CA ASP A 247 23.14 -9.94 -0.22
C ASP A 247 22.37 -8.79 0.44
N PHE A 248 21.23 -9.11 1.06
CA PHE A 248 20.37 -8.14 1.74
C PHE A 248 21.04 -7.46 2.93
N SER A 249 22.10 -8.06 3.50
CA SER A 249 22.95 -7.39 4.49
C SER A 249 23.56 -6.09 3.97
N LYS A 250 23.77 -5.99 2.64
CA LYS A 250 24.28 -4.79 1.97
C LYS A 250 23.17 -3.85 1.49
N VAL A 251 21.98 -4.39 1.21
CA VAL A 251 20.82 -3.63 0.70
C VAL A 251 20.12 -2.88 1.83
N VAL A 252 19.95 -3.52 3.00
CA VAL A 252 19.31 -2.93 4.19
C VAL A 252 20.19 -3.10 5.43
N PRO A 253 21.38 -2.46 5.50
CA PRO A 253 22.37 -2.70 6.56
C PRO A 253 21.89 -2.56 8.00
N PRO A 254 21.01 -1.58 8.36
CA PRO A 254 20.57 -1.41 9.74
C PRO A 254 19.63 -2.53 10.26
N LEU A 255 19.16 -3.40 9.38
CA LEU A 255 18.17 -4.41 9.72
C LEU A 255 18.83 -5.69 10.25
N ASP A 256 18.28 -6.29 11.28
CA ASP A 256 18.73 -7.58 11.83
C ASP A 256 18.42 -8.76 10.87
N GLU A 257 18.88 -9.97 11.22
CA GLU A 257 18.70 -11.15 10.37
C GLU A 257 17.22 -11.50 10.15
N ASP A 258 16.41 -11.35 11.19
CA ASP A 258 14.97 -11.63 11.15
C ASP A 258 14.24 -10.67 10.21
N GLY A 259 14.55 -9.37 10.29
CA GLY A 259 13.99 -8.37 9.39
C GLY A 259 14.47 -8.54 7.95
N ARG A 260 15.74 -8.92 7.75
CA ARG A 260 16.25 -9.26 6.40
C ARG A 260 15.58 -10.50 5.83
N SER A 261 15.33 -11.52 6.67
CA SER A 261 14.57 -12.70 6.27
C SER A 261 13.14 -12.32 5.90
N LEU A 262 12.53 -11.38 6.64
CA LEU A 262 11.20 -10.88 6.37
C LEU A 262 11.13 -10.12 5.04
N LEU A 263 12.16 -9.35 4.67
CA LEU A 263 12.28 -8.68 3.36
C LEU A 263 12.76 -9.59 2.23
N SER A 264 13.27 -10.78 2.54
CA SER A 264 13.91 -11.62 1.53
C SER A 264 12.87 -12.22 0.60
N VAL A 265 13.04 -11.96 -0.70
CA VAL A 265 12.09 -12.42 -1.71
C VAL A 265 12.24 -13.92 -1.93
N ARG A 266 11.15 -14.67 -1.78
CA ARG A 266 11.05 -16.10 -2.15
C ARG A 266 9.87 -16.33 -3.08
N VAL A 267 10.06 -17.23 -4.04
CA VAL A 267 8.99 -17.76 -4.88
C VAL A 267 8.48 -19.02 -4.20
N GLU A 268 7.28 -18.93 -3.60
CA GLU A 268 6.58 -20.07 -3.04
C GLU A 268 5.49 -20.52 -4.03
N GLY A 269 5.48 -21.81 -4.39
CA GLY A 269 4.37 -22.43 -5.09
C GLY A 269 4.10 -21.98 -6.53
N GLY A 270 5.07 -21.39 -7.24
CA GLY A 270 4.88 -20.94 -8.63
C GLY A 270 4.16 -19.60 -8.78
N HIS A 271 4.02 -18.84 -7.69
CA HIS A 271 3.46 -17.48 -7.69
C HIS A 271 4.56 -16.39 -7.78
N PRO A 272 4.21 -15.15 -8.18
CA PRO A 272 5.17 -14.05 -8.40
C PRO A 272 6.08 -13.78 -7.19
N PHE A 273 7.21 -13.11 -7.42
CA PHE A 273 8.15 -12.68 -6.39
C PHE A 273 7.47 -12.01 -5.18
N HIS A 274 7.39 -12.70 -4.04
CA HIS A 274 6.84 -12.13 -2.81
C HIS A 274 7.98 -11.61 -1.92
N LEU A 275 7.96 -10.31 -1.62
CA LEU A 275 8.95 -9.65 -0.72
C LEU A 275 8.81 -10.06 0.76
N PHE A 276 7.84 -10.90 1.13
CA PHE A 276 7.62 -11.35 2.50
C PHE A 276 7.52 -12.86 2.60
N HIS A 277 8.32 -13.45 3.49
CA HIS A 277 8.09 -14.79 4.03
C HIS A 277 7.30 -14.67 5.35
N SER A 278 6.55 -15.71 5.72
CA SER A 278 5.90 -15.81 7.04
C SER A 278 6.90 -15.38 8.13
N PRO A 279 6.54 -14.47 9.06
CA PRO A 279 7.44 -14.10 10.14
C PRO A 279 7.93 -15.36 10.83
N ARG A 280 9.25 -15.61 10.82
CA ARG A 280 9.81 -16.43 11.88
C ARG A 280 9.42 -15.73 13.18
N ALA A 281 8.97 -16.52 14.15
CA ALA A 281 8.34 -16.06 15.38
C ALA A 281 9.06 -14.88 16.08
N GLY A 282 10.35 -14.62 15.85
CA GLY A 282 11.11 -13.54 16.50
C GLY A 282 10.72 -12.10 16.15
N PHE A 283 10.64 -11.70 14.86
CA PHE A 283 10.74 -10.27 14.51
C PHE A 283 9.60 -9.38 15.03
N VAL A 284 8.39 -9.93 15.07
CA VAL A 284 7.13 -9.22 15.36
C VAL A 284 6.53 -9.61 16.73
N GLN A 285 6.98 -10.71 17.36
CA GLN A 285 6.39 -11.17 18.63
C GLN A 285 6.84 -10.38 19.87
N ASP A 286 7.94 -9.61 19.81
CA ASP A 286 8.42 -8.88 21.00
C ASP A 286 7.47 -7.78 21.48
N GLU A 287 6.55 -7.29 20.63
CA GLU A 287 5.47 -6.37 21.05
C GLU A 287 4.34 -7.11 21.82
N GLY A 288 4.29 -8.45 21.76
CA GLY A 288 3.29 -9.31 22.40
C GLY A 288 3.60 -9.69 23.86
N ARG A 289 4.71 -9.23 24.44
CA ARG A 289 5.04 -9.41 25.87
C ARG A 289 4.56 -8.24 26.75
N MET A 290 3.35 -7.72 26.51
CA MET A 290 2.51 -7.21 27.59
C MET A 290 1.44 -8.25 27.91
N ARG A 291 1.38 -8.67 29.17
CA ARG A 291 0.69 -9.88 29.65
C ARG A 291 -0.75 -10.03 29.12
N PRO A 292 -1.14 -11.24 28.65
CA PRO A 292 -2.51 -11.55 28.29
C PRO A 292 -3.31 -11.87 29.56
N SER A 293 -4.02 -10.90 30.13
CA SER A 293 -4.99 -11.20 31.19
C SER A 293 -6.23 -10.31 31.23
N THR A 294 -6.57 -9.57 30.17
CA THR A 294 -7.80 -8.74 30.19
C THR A 294 -8.61 -8.68 28.90
N LEU A 295 -8.19 -9.34 27.81
CA LEU A 295 -9.00 -9.41 26.60
C LEU A 295 -9.01 -10.86 26.13
N GLY A 296 -10.16 -11.52 26.29
CA GLY A 296 -10.41 -12.88 25.82
C GLY A 296 -10.45 -12.97 24.30
N LEU A 297 -9.31 -12.75 23.65
CA LEU A 297 -9.10 -12.93 22.23
C LEU A 297 -7.91 -13.87 22.05
N SER A 298 -8.21 -15.13 21.74
CA SER A 298 -7.27 -16.07 21.16
C SER A 298 -6.75 -15.48 19.85
N ILE A 299 -5.53 -14.94 19.87
CA ILE A 299 -4.80 -14.52 18.68
C ILE A 299 -4.37 -15.80 17.95
N SER A 300 -5.24 -16.33 17.10
CA SER A 300 -4.84 -17.25 16.06
C SER A 300 -4.06 -16.44 15.03
N LEU A 301 -2.73 -16.56 15.08
CA LEU A 301 -1.79 -16.19 14.02
C LEU A 301 -2.44 -16.45 12.65
N VAL A 302 -2.43 -15.46 11.76
CA VAL A 302 -2.91 -15.61 10.38
C VAL A 302 -2.22 -16.84 9.78
N PRO A 303 -2.92 -17.96 9.53
CA PRO A 303 -2.30 -19.14 8.96
C PRO A 303 -1.73 -18.78 7.58
N ALA A 304 -0.56 -19.29 7.23
CA ALA A 304 0.08 -19.07 5.93
C ALA A 304 -0.86 -19.39 4.74
N SER A 305 -1.88 -20.23 4.97
CA SER A 305 -2.96 -20.54 4.03
C SER A 305 -3.88 -19.36 3.66
N LEU A 306 -3.89 -18.26 4.44
CA LEU A 306 -4.61 -17.03 4.08
C LEU A 306 -3.75 -16.06 3.27
N LEU A 307 -2.42 -16.20 3.29
CA LEU A 307 -1.49 -15.44 2.44
C LEU A 307 -1.28 -16.11 1.08
N VAL A 308 -1.34 -17.44 1.04
CA VAL A 308 -1.31 -18.25 -0.18
C VAL A 308 -2.74 -18.57 -0.55
N GLY A 309 -3.37 -17.72 -1.38
CA GLY A 309 -4.72 -17.99 -1.89
C GLY A 309 -4.76 -19.33 -2.62
N THR A 310 -5.22 -20.38 -1.94
CA THR A 310 -5.49 -21.66 -2.60
C THR A 310 -6.63 -21.47 -3.58
N PRO A 311 -6.48 -21.81 -4.87
CA PRO A 311 -7.61 -21.85 -5.77
C PRO A 311 -8.53 -22.99 -5.32
N SER A 312 -9.76 -22.64 -4.93
CA SER A 312 -10.85 -23.61 -4.84
C SER A 312 -11.04 -24.23 -6.22
N ARG A 313 -10.91 -25.57 -6.29
CA ARG A 313 -11.16 -26.40 -7.48
C ARG A 313 -12.55 -26.18 -8.05
#